data_AF-L1IMN6-F1
#
_entry.id   AF-L1IMN6-F1
#
_cell.length_a   1.000
_cell.length_b   1.000
_cell.length_c   1.000
_cell.angle_alpha   90.00
_cell.angle_beta   90.00
_cell.angle_gamma   90.00
#
_symmetry.space_group_name_H-M   'P 1'
#
loop_
_entity.id
_entity.type
_entity.pdbx_description
1 polymer ?
#
loop_
_entity_poly.entity_id
_entity_poly.type
_entity_poly.pdbx_seq_one_letter_code
_entity_poly.pdbx_strand_id
1 'polypeptide(L)'
;MISTMELQNQKHMLNDAWDRQVQLEQKFDIITHQPKRGHIHEVVANHTDYNIISTLKYADHHWAPPALRPPRIPSPPRKQPFLTNVNRPREFDIISNTYKEHHGERMRFEADKERQDVMKRFWKGREFDAIKVRYTDEEKEEAFQSTMKENLLRRGKDWIKKLPPTYQQSESTMFNITSHLVKDEDRLNALKAHEAAQSEMKAKLITEREEDNRAYQYKMSDLEMTRKLNRISHQRYKDVTDRGFHILSNDDFDICGLPPAPYTRPAMSLNDLVKHAQLADKPQTGQTLQNGGELGPSSLEDGD
;
A
#
# COMPACT_ATOMS: atom_id res chain seq x y z
N MET A 1 55.78 -26.62 -28.00
CA MET A 1 55.71 -26.90 -26.55
C MET A 1 54.46 -26.20 -26.04
N ILE A 2 53.46 -26.96 -25.62
CA ILE A 2 52.19 -26.41 -25.08
C ILE A 2 52.53 -25.64 -23.80
N SER A 3 52.01 -24.42 -23.67
CA SER A 3 52.26 -23.57 -22.50
C SER A 3 51.78 -24.29 -21.23
N THR A 4 52.49 -24.16 -20.12
CA THR A 4 52.11 -24.77 -18.84
C THR A 4 50.69 -24.39 -18.40
N MET A 5 50.23 -23.20 -18.81
CA MET A 5 48.86 -22.73 -18.58
C MET A 5 47.81 -23.45 -19.44
N GLU A 6 48.12 -23.79 -20.69
CA GLU A 6 47.20 -24.52 -21.57
C GLU A 6 46.97 -25.95 -21.06
N LEU A 7 48.03 -26.58 -20.52
CA LEU A 7 47.94 -27.93 -19.96
C LEU A 7 47.15 -27.96 -18.63
N GLN A 8 47.23 -26.91 -17.83
CA GLN A 8 46.39 -26.72 -16.64
C GLN A 8 44.93 -26.49 -17.01
N ASN A 9 44.65 -25.67 -18.02
CA ASN A 9 43.29 -25.43 -18.51
C ASN A 9 42.66 -26.70 -19.09
N GLN A 10 43.41 -27.49 -19.86
CA GLN A 10 42.93 -28.77 -20.38
C GLN A 10 42.60 -29.76 -19.26
N LYS A 11 43.43 -29.84 -18.21
CA LYS A 11 43.14 -30.66 -17.02
C LYS A 11 41.90 -30.18 -16.28
N HIS A 12 41.72 -28.87 -16.14
CA HIS A 12 40.52 -28.31 -15.52
C HIS A 12 39.26 -28.65 -16.31
N MET A 13 39.29 -28.51 -17.64
CA MET A 13 38.15 -28.86 -18.50
C MET A 13 37.83 -30.36 -18.48
N LEU A 14 38.85 -31.22 -18.44
CA LEU A 14 38.66 -32.68 -18.32
C LEU A 14 38.03 -33.07 -16.99
N ASN A 15 38.47 -32.46 -15.87
CA ASN A 15 37.89 -32.69 -14.57
C ASN A 15 36.44 -32.17 -14.49
N ASP A 16 36.17 -30.99 -15.05
CA ASP A 16 34.82 -30.40 -15.07
C ASP A 16 33.84 -31.22 -15.93
N ALA A 17 34.32 -31.80 -17.04
CA ALA A 17 33.55 -32.72 -17.86
C ALA A 17 33.28 -34.06 -17.14
N TRP A 18 34.27 -34.57 -16.41
CA TRP A 18 34.12 -35.78 -15.60
C TRP A 18 33.12 -35.59 -14.45
N ASP A 19 33.19 -34.45 -13.76
CA ASP A 19 32.27 -34.10 -12.68
C ASP A 19 30.82 -33.96 -13.19
N ARG A 20 30.61 -33.38 -14.39
CA ARG A 20 29.29 -33.31 -15.04
C ARG A 20 28.77 -34.69 -15.42
N GLN A 21 29.64 -35.58 -15.90
CA GLN A 21 29.25 -36.95 -16.24
C GLN A 21 28.80 -37.73 -15.00
N VAL A 22 29.50 -37.61 -13.88
CA VAL A 22 29.15 -38.25 -12.61
C VAL A 22 27.78 -37.78 -12.07
N GLN A 23 27.37 -36.54 -12.37
CA GLN A 23 26.04 -36.03 -11.99
C GLN A 23 24.90 -36.61 -12.86
N LEU A 24 25.18 -36.92 -14.12
CA LEU A 24 24.20 -37.43 -15.09
C LEU A 24 24.10 -38.96 -15.09
N GLU A 25 25.10 -39.66 -14.53
CA GLU A 25 25.09 -41.11 -14.44
C GLU A 25 24.01 -41.63 -13.48
N GLN A 26 23.30 -42.65 -13.95
CA GLN A 26 22.27 -43.32 -13.18
C GLN A 26 22.88 -44.03 -11.96
N LYS A 27 22.53 -43.53 -10.76
CA LYS A 27 23.10 -43.88 -9.45
C LYS A 27 22.75 -45.28 -8.94
N PHE A 28 21.78 -45.93 -9.56
CA PHE A 28 21.31 -47.27 -9.21
C PHE A 28 21.40 -48.20 -10.42
N ASP A 29 21.62 -49.47 -10.16
CA ASP A 29 21.37 -50.51 -11.15
C ASP A 29 19.86 -50.67 -11.33
N ILE A 30 19.38 -50.58 -12.58
CA ILE A 30 17.96 -50.66 -12.93
C ILE A 30 17.41 -52.06 -12.63
N ILE A 31 18.26 -53.08 -12.77
CA ILE A 31 17.84 -54.49 -12.71
C ILE A 31 17.87 -54.97 -11.26
N THR A 32 18.98 -54.72 -10.55
CA THR A 32 19.13 -55.22 -9.17
C THR A 32 18.66 -54.24 -8.11
N HIS A 33 18.35 -52.98 -8.50
CA HIS A 33 17.99 -51.87 -7.61
C HIS A 33 19.00 -51.61 -6.48
N GLN A 34 20.22 -52.12 -6.63
CA GLN A 34 21.33 -51.84 -5.74
C GLN A 34 22.00 -50.53 -6.16
N PRO A 35 22.52 -49.72 -5.22
CA PRO A 35 23.37 -48.60 -5.57
C PRO A 35 24.59 -49.13 -6.33
N LYS A 36 24.97 -48.48 -7.43
CA LYS A 36 26.19 -48.86 -8.15
C LYS A 36 27.38 -48.72 -7.20
N ARG A 37 28.18 -49.79 -7.09
CA ARG A 37 29.34 -49.88 -6.19
C ARG A 37 30.31 -48.73 -6.53
N GLY A 38 30.44 -47.76 -5.63
CA GLY A 38 31.27 -46.55 -5.81
C GLY A 38 30.51 -45.23 -5.63
N HIS A 39 29.18 -45.22 -5.70
CA HIS A 39 28.37 -44.02 -5.48
C HIS A 39 27.88 -43.92 -4.03
N ILE A 40 28.81 -44.02 -3.07
CA ILE A 40 28.53 -43.65 -1.69
C ILE A 40 28.70 -42.14 -1.65
N HIS A 41 27.61 -41.39 -1.48
CA HIS A 41 27.70 -39.99 -1.10
C HIS A 41 28.49 -39.92 0.22
N GLU A 42 29.79 -39.65 0.14
CA GLU A 42 30.51 -39.12 1.27
C GLU A 42 29.83 -37.80 1.59
N VAL A 43 29.05 -37.78 2.68
CA VAL A 43 28.67 -36.53 3.32
C VAL A 43 30.00 -35.85 3.65
N VAL A 44 30.37 -34.88 2.83
CA VAL A 44 31.55 -34.04 3.06
C VAL A 44 31.26 -33.30 4.34
N ALA A 45 31.79 -33.80 5.45
CA ALA A 45 31.84 -33.02 6.66
C ALA A 45 32.67 -31.77 6.31
N ASN A 46 32.14 -30.57 6.57
CA ASN A 46 32.80 -29.29 6.28
C ASN A 46 34.04 -29.03 7.15
N HIS A 47 34.64 -30.08 7.71
CA HIS A 47 35.94 -30.03 8.37
C HIS A 47 36.98 -30.20 7.27
N THR A 48 37.58 -29.09 6.85
CA THR A 48 38.70 -29.11 5.91
C THR A 48 39.89 -29.77 6.58
N ASP A 49 40.36 -30.91 6.04
CA ASP A 49 41.49 -31.70 6.57
C ASP A 49 42.88 -31.04 6.33
N TYR A 50 42.93 -29.74 6.06
CA TYR A 50 44.14 -29.00 5.74
C TYR A 50 44.26 -27.72 6.57
N ASN A 51 45.50 -27.28 6.78
CA ASN A 51 45.80 -26.01 7.43
C ASN A 51 45.55 -24.86 6.45
N ILE A 52 44.75 -23.88 6.86
CA ILE A 52 44.31 -22.75 6.02
C ILE A 52 45.49 -21.85 5.62
N ILE A 53 46.55 -21.76 6.45
CA ILE A 53 47.70 -20.89 6.18
C ILE A 53 48.67 -21.54 5.17
N SER A 54 48.91 -22.84 5.29
CA SER A 54 49.89 -23.55 4.45
C SER A 54 49.27 -24.33 3.30
N THR A 55 47.94 -24.47 3.26
CA THR A 55 47.16 -25.30 2.30
C THR A 55 47.52 -26.79 2.29
N LEU A 56 48.41 -27.23 3.18
CA LEU A 56 48.83 -28.62 3.33
C LEU A 56 47.85 -29.37 4.24
N LYS A 57 47.63 -30.66 3.97
CA LYS A 57 46.82 -31.53 4.84
C LYS A 57 47.39 -31.51 6.26
N TYR A 58 46.54 -31.60 7.29
CA TYR A 58 47.00 -31.66 8.70
C TYR A 58 47.95 -32.84 8.96
N ALA A 59 47.81 -33.93 8.18
CA ALA A 59 48.72 -35.06 8.21
C ALA A 59 50.16 -34.69 7.79
N ASP A 60 50.31 -33.75 6.85
CA ASP A 60 51.59 -33.28 6.33
C ASP A 60 52.13 -32.12 7.17
N HIS A 61 51.22 -31.29 7.69
CA HIS A 61 51.48 -30.16 8.59
C HIS A 61 51.60 -30.57 10.07
N HIS A 62 52.29 -31.66 10.35
CA HIS A 62 52.67 -32.05 11.71
C HIS A 62 54.05 -31.44 12.03
N TRP A 63 54.20 -30.82 13.21
CA TRP A 63 55.44 -30.17 13.65
C TRP A 63 56.65 -31.13 13.78
N ALA A 64 56.39 -32.44 13.83
CA ALA A 64 57.41 -33.48 13.91
C ALA A 64 57.70 -34.10 12.52
N PRO A 65 58.98 -34.44 12.22
CA PRO A 65 59.35 -35.09 10.97
C PRO A 65 58.64 -36.44 10.81
N PRO A 66 58.35 -36.90 9.58
CA PRO A 66 57.53 -38.09 9.32
C PRO A 66 57.88 -39.34 10.13
N ALA A 67 59.16 -39.55 10.41
CA ALA A 67 59.67 -40.70 11.17
C ALA A 67 59.29 -40.70 12.66
N LEU A 68 58.96 -39.54 13.25
CA LEU A 68 58.64 -39.37 14.67
C LEU A 68 57.15 -39.11 14.92
N ARG A 69 56.31 -39.25 13.89
CA ARG A 69 54.87 -38.99 14.02
C ARG A 69 54.18 -40.18 14.70
N PRO A 70 53.27 -39.93 15.65
CA PRO A 70 52.47 -41.02 16.24
C PRO A 70 51.60 -41.68 15.16
N PRO A 71 51.37 -43.01 15.24
CA PRO A 71 50.51 -43.70 14.29
C PRO A 71 49.07 -43.19 14.38
N ARG A 72 48.40 -43.07 13.24
CA ARG A 72 47.01 -42.60 13.17
C ARG A 72 46.09 -43.58 13.88
N ILE A 73 45.25 -43.08 14.80
CA ILE A 73 44.18 -43.87 15.41
C ILE A 73 43.20 -44.25 14.29
N PRO A 74 42.90 -45.55 14.07
CA PRO A 74 41.96 -45.95 13.02
C PRO A 74 40.58 -45.37 13.32
N SER A 75 39.93 -44.80 12.30
CA SER A 75 38.54 -44.36 12.47
C SER A 75 37.66 -45.57 12.75
N PRO A 76 36.72 -45.51 13.71
CA PRO A 76 35.79 -46.61 13.93
C PRO A 76 35.00 -46.90 12.64
N PRO A 77 34.67 -48.17 12.35
CA PRO A 77 33.88 -48.50 11.17
C PRO A 77 32.55 -47.75 11.22
N ARG A 78 32.21 -47.02 10.15
CA ARG A 78 30.93 -46.31 10.04
C ARG A 78 29.80 -47.32 10.27
N LYS A 79 28.97 -47.08 11.30
CA LYS A 79 27.71 -47.82 11.50
C LYS A 79 26.84 -47.64 10.24
N GLN A 80 26.01 -48.64 9.96
CA GLN A 80 25.13 -48.80 8.78
C GLN A 80 24.84 -47.51 8.00
N PRO A 81 24.93 -47.52 6.65
CA PRO A 81 24.73 -46.33 5.85
C PRO A 81 23.40 -45.68 6.19
N PHE A 82 23.43 -44.38 6.48
CA PHE A 82 22.22 -43.60 6.74
C PHE A 82 21.31 -43.68 5.52
N LEU A 83 20.14 -44.32 5.67
CA LEU A 83 19.15 -44.39 4.59
C LEU A 83 18.54 -43.00 4.39
N THR A 84 18.94 -42.34 3.30
CA THR A 84 18.26 -41.15 2.79
C THR A 84 17.16 -41.56 1.80
N ASN A 85 16.25 -40.63 1.47
CA ASN A 85 15.22 -40.86 0.43
C ASN A 85 15.81 -41.29 -0.92
N VAL A 86 17.09 -40.96 -1.19
CA VAL A 86 17.80 -41.30 -2.42
C VAL A 86 18.37 -42.72 -2.37
N ASN A 87 18.77 -43.19 -1.19
CA ASN A 87 19.44 -44.48 -0.99
C ASN A 87 18.52 -45.59 -0.47
N ARG A 88 17.24 -45.28 -0.19
CA ARG A 88 16.25 -46.28 0.24
C ARG A 88 15.88 -47.19 -0.94
N PRO A 89 15.94 -48.52 -0.77
CA PRO A 89 15.50 -49.43 -1.82
C PRO A 89 14.03 -49.20 -2.14
N ARG A 90 13.68 -49.21 -3.43
CA ARG A 90 12.29 -49.13 -3.87
C ARG A 90 11.51 -50.34 -3.35
N GLU A 91 10.34 -50.08 -2.78
CA GLU A 91 9.46 -51.10 -2.18
C GLU A 91 8.65 -51.88 -3.23
N PHE A 92 8.48 -51.30 -4.40
CA PHE A 92 7.75 -51.86 -5.52
C PHE A 92 8.69 -52.16 -6.69
N ASP A 93 8.57 -53.36 -7.24
CA ASP A 93 9.28 -53.79 -8.44
C ASP A 93 8.38 -53.57 -9.65
N ILE A 94 8.86 -52.73 -10.57
CA ILE A 94 8.13 -52.31 -11.77
C ILE A 94 8.12 -53.42 -12.82
N ILE A 95 9.12 -54.31 -12.81
CA ILE A 95 9.25 -55.39 -13.79
C ILE A 95 8.29 -56.53 -13.43
N SER A 96 8.30 -56.95 -12.17
CA SER A 96 7.42 -58.03 -11.70
C SER A 96 6.03 -57.53 -11.27
N ASN A 97 5.81 -56.21 -11.18
CA ASN A 97 4.57 -55.60 -10.69
C ASN A 97 4.19 -56.11 -9.29
N THR A 98 5.19 -56.39 -8.44
CA THR A 98 5.01 -56.90 -7.09
C THR A 98 5.69 -56.02 -6.05
N TYR A 99 5.11 -55.99 -4.84
CA TYR A 99 5.76 -55.37 -3.69
C TYR A 99 6.76 -56.37 -3.09
N LYS A 100 7.92 -55.87 -2.65
CA LYS A 100 8.97 -56.70 -2.04
C LYS A 100 8.55 -57.27 -0.69
N GLU A 101 7.72 -56.53 0.04
CA GLU A 101 7.21 -56.92 1.36
C GLU A 101 5.68 -56.88 1.34
N HIS A 102 5.04 -57.89 1.92
CA HIS A 102 3.58 -57.93 2.15
C HIS A 102 2.71 -57.67 0.91
N HIS A 103 3.10 -58.16 -0.28
CA HIS A 103 2.39 -57.87 -1.54
C HIS A 103 0.89 -58.11 -1.50
N GLY A 104 0.43 -59.24 -0.96
CA GLY A 104 -1.00 -59.55 -0.89
C GLY A 104 -1.79 -58.60 0.01
N GLU A 105 -1.24 -58.19 1.14
CA GLU A 105 -1.88 -57.26 2.08
C GLU A 105 -1.93 -55.85 1.50
N ARG A 106 -0.84 -55.39 0.86
CA ARG A 106 -0.76 -54.10 0.19
C ARG A 106 -1.75 -54.01 -0.98
N MET A 107 -1.85 -55.04 -1.81
CA MET A 107 -2.81 -55.09 -2.92
C MET A 107 -4.26 -55.00 -2.43
N ARG A 108 -4.61 -55.69 -1.33
CA ARG A 108 -5.94 -55.60 -0.72
C ARG A 108 -6.23 -54.21 -0.20
N PHE A 109 -5.29 -53.62 0.53
CA PHE A 109 -5.41 -52.27 1.05
C PHE A 109 -5.57 -51.24 -0.08
N GLU A 110 -4.79 -51.36 -1.16
CA GLU A 110 -4.89 -50.47 -2.32
C GLU A 110 -6.21 -50.61 -3.04
N ALA A 111 -6.71 -51.84 -3.25
CA ALA A 111 -8.02 -52.08 -3.84
C ALA A 111 -9.16 -51.52 -2.98
N ASP A 112 -9.07 -51.65 -1.65
CA ASP A 112 -10.06 -51.08 -0.74
C ASP A 112 -10.02 -49.55 -0.75
N LYS A 113 -8.82 -48.96 -0.79
CA LYS A 113 -8.64 -47.51 -0.92
C LYS A 113 -9.20 -47.00 -2.25
N GLU A 114 -8.91 -47.68 -3.36
CA GLU A 114 -9.44 -47.33 -4.67
C GLU A 114 -10.97 -47.42 -4.69
N ARG A 115 -11.55 -48.47 -4.10
CA ARG A 115 -13.01 -48.60 -3.96
C ARG A 115 -13.60 -47.42 -3.18
N GLN A 116 -12.97 -47.02 -2.08
CA GLN A 116 -13.41 -45.86 -1.30
C GLN A 116 -13.30 -44.55 -2.10
N ASP A 117 -12.23 -44.37 -2.87
CA ASP A 117 -12.03 -43.17 -3.68
C ASP A 117 -13.03 -43.10 -4.83
N VAL A 118 -13.32 -44.22 -5.49
CA VAL A 118 -14.38 -44.34 -6.50
C VAL A 118 -15.75 -44.03 -5.89
N MET A 119 -16.04 -44.57 -4.70
CA MET A 119 -17.28 -44.28 -3.97
C MET A 119 -17.41 -42.79 -3.64
N LYS A 120 -16.36 -42.16 -3.12
CA LYS A 120 -16.33 -40.72 -2.84
C LYS A 120 -16.59 -39.89 -4.10
N ARG A 121 -15.93 -40.23 -5.22
CA ARG A 121 -16.14 -39.55 -6.51
C ARG A 121 -17.56 -39.73 -7.03
N PHE A 122 -18.11 -40.93 -6.90
CA PHE A 122 -19.47 -41.26 -7.29
C PHE A 122 -20.51 -40.40 -6.55
N TRP A 123 -20.39 -40.30 -5.22
CA TRP A 123 -21.29 -39.50 -4.39
C TRP A 123 -21.09 -38.01 -4.58
N LYS A 124 -19.85 -37.54 -4.75
CA LYS A 124 -19.57 -36.14 -5.05
C LYS A 124 -20.26 -35.65 -6.33
N GLY A 125 -20.37 -36.51 -7.35
CA GLY A 125 -21.07 -36.18 -8.60
C GLY A 125 -22.59 -36.27 -8.52
N ARG A 126 -23.14 -36.84 -7.43
CA ARG A 126 -24.58 -37.13 -7.25
C ARG A 126 -25.11 -36.53 -5.95
N GLU A 127 -24.73 -35.29 -5.67
CA GLU A 127 -25.20 -34.59 -4.49
C GLU A 127 -26.68 -34.20 -4.60
N PHE A 128 -27.15 -33.91 -5.82
CA PHE A 128 -28.52 -33.47 -6.10
C PHE A 128 -29.31 -34.51 -6.91
N ASP A 129 -30.50 -34.85 -6.44
CA ASP A 129 -31.45 -35.70 -7.15
C ASP A 129 -32.38 -34.83 -8.01
N ALA A 130 -32.14 -34.82 -9.32
CA ALA A 130 -32.91 -34.02 -10.27
C ALA A 130 -34.37 -34.49 -10.42
N ILE A 131 -34.70 -35.74 -10.10
CA ILE A 131 -36.07 -36.27 -10.21
C ILE A 131 -36.89 -35.77 -9.02
N LYS A 132 -36.32 -35.85 -7.81
CA LYS A 132 -36.97 -35.37 -6.58
C LYS A 132 -36.79 -33.86 -6.37
N VAL A 133 -35.92 -33.22 -7.14
CA VAL A 133 -35.56 -31.80 -7.06
C VAL A 133 -35.11 -31.44 -5.63
N ARG A 134 -34.30 -32.30 -5.01
CA ARG A 134 -33.78 -32.12 -3.65
C ARG A 134 -32.37 -32.68 -3.52
N TYR A 135 -31.61 -32.19 -2.56
CA TYR A 135 -30.33 -32.79 -2.21
C TYR A 135 -30.52 -34.21 -1.67
N THR A 136 -29.57 -35.09 -1.98
CA THR A 136 -29.56 -36.49 -1.52
C THR A 136 -29.28 -36.56 -0.02
N ASP A 137 -28.53 -35.60 0.50
CA ASP A 137 -28.19 -35.43 1.91
C ASP A 137 -29.23 -34.53 2.60
N GLU A 138 -29.85 -35.04 3.66
CA GLU A 138 -30.98 -34.40 4.34
C GLU A 138 -30.56 -33.12 5.08
N GLU A 139 -29.40 -33.11 5.73
CA GLU A 139 -28.90 -31.94 6.46
C GLU A 139 -28.63 -30.76 5.51
N LYS A 140 -28.10 -31.06 4.32
CA LYS A 140 -27.84 -30.05 3.28
C LYS A 140 -29.14 -29.51 2.70
N GLU A 141 -30.14 -30.35 2.52
CA GLU A 141 -31.47 -29.93 2.05
C GLU A 141 -32.13 -28.99 3.06
N GLU A 142 -32.08 -29.30 4.36
CA GLU A 142 -32.61 -28.42 5.41
C GLU A 142 -31.88 -27.06 5.46
N ALA A 143 -30.55 -27.07 5.32
CA ALA A 143 -29.76 -25.84 5.23
C ALA A 143 -30.12 -25.03 3.97
N PHE A 144 -30.33 -25.68 2.82
CA PHE A 144 -30.76 -25.01 1.61
C PHE A 144 -32.17 -24.42 1.76
N GLN A 145 -33.11 -25.15 2.36
CA GLN A 145 -34.47 -24.67 2.56
C GLN A 145 -34.54 -23.50 3.55
N SER A 146 -33.77 -23.54 4.64
CA SER A 146 -33.71 -22.44 5.60
C SER A 146 -33.14 -21.17 4.96
N THR A 147 -32.03 -21.28 4.23
CA THR A 147 -31.43 -20.15 3.50
C THR A 147 -32.35 -19.62 2.40
N MET A 148 -33.07 -20.49 1.67
CA MET A 148 -34.05 -20.07 0.66
C MET A 148 -35.24 -19.33 1.28
N LYS A 149 -35.75 -19.80 2.43
CA LYS A 149 -36.81 -19.11 3.18
C LYS A 149 -36.34 -17.72 3.64
N GLU A 150 -35.14 -17.62 4.19
CA GLU A 150 -34.54 -16.34 4.59
C GLU A 150 -34.38 -15.40 3.38
N ASN A 151 -33.87 -15.92 2.25
CA ASN A 151 -33.71 -15.16 1.01
C ASN A 151 -35.04 -14.66 0.46
N LEU A 152 -36.11 -15.45 0.51
CA LEU A 152 -37.44 -15.04 0.07
C LEU A 152 -38.00 -13.91 0.94
N LEU A 153 -37.84 -13.99 2.26
CA LEU A 153 -38.22 -12.93 3.20
C LEU A 153 -37.42 -11.65 2.96
N ARG A 154 -36.13 -11.78 2.63
CA ARG A 154 -35.24 -10.64 2.36
C ARG A 154 -35.48 -10.00 1.00
N ARG A 155 -35.81 -10.78 -0.04
CA ARG A 155 -35.93 -10.32 -1.45
C ARG A 155 -36.89 -9.14 -1.60
N GLY A 156 -37.98 -9.12 -0.83
CA GLY A 156 -38.97 -8.06 -0.83
C GLY A 156 -38.57 -6.79 -0.06
N LYS A 157 -37.55 -6.86 0.82
CA LYS A 157 -37.08 -5.69 1.60
C LYS A 157 -35.95 -4.94 0.87
N ASP A 158 -35.12 -5.67 0.15
CA ASP A 158 -33.93 -5.11 -0.51
C ASP A 158 -34.19 -4.60 -1.95
N TRP A 159 -35.43 -4.61 -2.44
CA TRP A 159 -35.72 -4.18 -3.82
C TRP A 159 -35.32 -2.72 -4.06
N ILE A 160 -35.49 -1.83 -3.08
CA ILE A 160 -35.08 -0.43 -3.15
C ILE A 160 -33.56 -0.33 -3.33
N LYS A 161 -32.78 -1.15 -2.62
CA LYS A 161 -31.30 -1.15 -2.71
C LYS A 161 -30.77 -1.59 -4.08
N LYS A 162 -31.60 -2.22 -4.91
CA LYS A 162 -31.24 -2.61 -6.28
C LYS A 162 -31.50 -1.51 -7.30
N LEU A 163 -32.25 -0.48 -6.94
CA LEU A 163 -32.51 0.66 -7.83
C LEU A 163 -31.22 1.46 -8.04
N PRO A 164 -31.09 2.23 -9.12
CA PRO A 164 -29.98 3.17 -9.26
C PRO A 164 -29.99 4.22 -8.14
N PRO A 165 -28.84 4.76 -7.69
CA PRO A 165 -28.75 5.68 -6.56
C PRO A 165 -29.72 6.88 -6.64
N THR A 166 -29.90 7.44 -7.83
CA THR A 166 -30.86 8.54 -8.09
C THR A 166 -32.29 8.16 -7.76
N TYR A 167 -32.70 6.93 -8.07
CA TYR A 167 -34.03 6.42 -7.73
C TYR A 167 -34.12 6.00 -6.26
N GLN A 168 -33.05 5.45 -5.67
CA GLN A 168 -33.02 5.10 -4.25
C GLN A 168 -33.27 6.30 -3.34
N GLN A 169 -32.68 7.44 -3.68
CA GLN A 169 -32.81 8.69 -2.94
C GLN A 169 -34.05 9.50 -3.33
N SER A 170 -34.81 9.04 -4.34
CA SER A 170 -36.00 9.76 -4.77
C SER A 170 -37.12 9.64 -3.72
N GLU A 171 -37.77 10.77 -3.44
CA GLU A 171 -38.90 10.85 -2.52
C GLU A 171 -40.03 9.89 -2.91
N SER A 172 -40.21 9.63 -4.21
CA SER A 172 -41.22 8.68 -4.72
C SER A 172 -41.09 7.26 -4.14
N THR A 173 -39.90 6.85 -3.69
CA THR A 173 -39.71 5.54 -3.04
C THR A 173 -40.07 5.56 -1.56
N MET A 174 -40.01 6.74 -0.92
CA MET A 174 -40.26 6.95 0.51
C MET A 174 -41.74 7.25 0.82
N PHE A 175 -42.51 7.70 -0.18
CA PHE A 175 -43.93 8.01 -0.03
C PHE A 175 -44.83 7.10 -0.87
N ASN A 176 -46.08 6.98 -0.44
CA ASN A 176 -47.15 6.48 -1.28
C ASN A 176 -47.88 7.66 -1.96
N ILE A 177 -47.84 7.71 -3.28
CA ILE A 177 -48.39 8.82 -4.08
C ILE A 177 -49.91 8.92 -3.93
N THR A 178 -50.62 7.80 -3.77
CA THR A 178 -52.09 7.78 -3.73
C THR A 178 -52.66 8.04 -2.35
N SER A 179 -52.02 7.51 -1.30
CA SER A 179 -52.50 7.67 0.08
C SER A 179 -51.83 8.81 0.83
N HIS A 180 -50.78 9.43 0.25
CA HIS A 180 -49.92 10.43 0.88
C HIS A 180 -49.30 10.00 2.21
N LEU A 181 -49.22 8.70 2.46
CA LEU A 181 -48.61 8.14 3.66
C LEU A 181 -47.12 7.89 3.42
N VAL A 182 -46.32 8.07 4.47
CA VAL A 182 -44.90 7.75 4.46
C VAL A 182 -44.75 6.22 4.53
N LYS A 183 -43.95 5.64 3.62
CA LYS A 183 -43.62 4.22 3.63
C LYS A 183 -42.45 3.93 4.56
N ASP A 184 -41.38 4.73 4.45
CA ASP A 184 -40.14 4.61 5.22
C ASP A 184 -39.80 5.96 5.89
N GLU A 185 -40.15 6.11 7.18
CA GLU A 185 -39.91 7.35 7.94
C GLU A 185 -38.42 7.61 8.19
N ASP A 186 -37.65 6.56 8.52
CA ASP A 186 -36.22 6.67 8.83
C ASP A 186 -35.42 7.22 7.64
N ARG A 187 -35.73 6.72 6.43
CA ARG A 187 -35.05 7.16 5.20
C ARG A 187 -35.41 8.59 4.84
N LEU A 188 -36.67 8.97 5.04
CA LEU A 188 -37.11 10.33 4.81
C LEU A 188 -36.39 11.30 5.74
N ASN A 189 -36.24 10.95 7.01
CA ASN A 189 -35.52 11.77 7.99
C ASN A 189 -34.03 11.88 7.64
N ALA A 190 -33.41 10.78 7.20
CA ALA A 190 -32.03 10.79 6.74
C ALA A 190 -31.82 11.68 5.50
N LEU A 191 -32.74 11.64 4.53
CA LEU A 191 -32.69 12.49 3.33
C LEU A 191 -32.81 13.97 3.72
N LYS A 192 -33.79 14.32 4.56
CA LYS A 192 -33.97 15.70 5.07
C LYS A 192 -32.73 16.22 5.80
N ALA A 193 -32.12 15.40 6.64
CA ALA A 193 -30.89 15.76 7.35
C ALA A 193 -29.72 15.98 6.37
N HIS A 194 -29.59 15.13 5.35
CA HIS A 194 -28.58 15.29 4.32
C HIS A 194 -28.78 16.57 3.50
N GLU A 195 -30.01 16.88 3.09
CA GLU A 195 -30.33 18.11 2.35
C GLU A 195 -30.06 19.38 3.18
N ALA A 196 -30.41 19.35 4.47
CA ALA A 196 -30.10 20.44 5.40
C ALA A 196 -28.58 20.67 5.50
N ALA A 197 -27.81 19.60 5.70
CA ALA A 197 -26.35 19.69 5.77
C ALA A 197 -25.72 20.21 4.47
N GLN A 198 -26.22 19.76 3.30
CA GLN A 198 -25.76 20.25 2.00
C GLN A 198 -26.06 21.75 1.82
N SER A 199 -27.25 22.19 2.24
CA SER A 199 -27.64 23.60 2.20
C SER A 199 -26.73 24.46 3.07
N GLU A 200 -26.45 24.03 4.30
CA GLU A 200 -25.55 24.73 5.21
C GLU A 200 -24.11 24.80 4.68
N MET A 201 -23.58 23.70 4.15
CA MET A 201 -22.23 23.67 3.57
C MET A 201 -22.13 24.59 2.36
N LYS A 202 -23.16 24.60 1.50
CA LYS A 202 -23.22 25.50 0.34
C LYS A 202 -23.31 26.95 0.78
N ALA A 203 -24.11 27.27 1.81
CA ALA A 203 -24.21 28.61 2.35
C ALA A 203 -22.85 29.11 2.87
N LYS A 204 -22.15 28.28 3.66
CA LYS A 204 -20.80 28.60 4.17
C LYS A 204 -19.79 28.85 3.05
N LEU A 205 -19.77 27.98 2.04
CA LEU A 205 -18.87 28.12 0.90
C LEU A 205 -19.13 29.43 0.12
N ILE A 206 -20.40 29.81 -0.02
CA ILE A 206 -20.78 31.08 -0.68
C ILE A 206 -20.28 32.26 0.14
N THR A 207 -20.54 32.27 1.46
CA THR A 207 -20.12 33.38 2.33
C THR A 207 -18.60 33.53 2.38
N GLU A 208 -17.86 32.45 2.55
CA GLU A 208 -16.38 32.47 2.57
C GLU A 208 -15.82 32.99 1.23
N ARG A 209 -16.37 32.51 0.11
CA ARG A 209 -15.96 32.97 -1.22
C ARG A 209 -16.28 34.45 -1.45
N GLU A 210 -17.41 34.94 -0.95
CA GLU A 210 -17.78 36.36 -1.03
C GLU A 210 -16.82 37.23 -0.21
N GLU A 211 -16.43 36.78 0.98
CA GLU A 211 -15.45 37.46 1.83
C GLU A 211 -14.08 37.55 1.15
N ASP A 212 -13.60 36.44 0.59
CA ASP A 212 -12.34 36.38 -0.16
C ASP A 212 -12.35 37.31 -1.38
N ASN A 213 -13.45 37.28 -2.15
CA ASN A 213 -13.62 38.15 -3.31
C ASN A 213 -13.63 39.63 -2.90
N ARG A 214 -14.31 39.96 -1.80
CA ARG A 214 -14.36 41.32 -1.28
C ARG A 214 -12.97 41.79 -0.81
N ALA A 215 -12.24 40.95 -0.08
CA ALA A 215 -10.88 41.25 0.36
C ALA A 215 -9.93 41.45 -0.82
N TYR A 216 -10.06 40.63 -1.87
CA TYR A 216 -9.31 40.77 -3.11
C TYR A 216 -9.63 42.09 -3.83
N GLN A 217 -10.92 42.44 -3.95
CA GLN A 217 -11.35 43.70 -4.56
C GLN A 217 -10.79 44.91 -3.83
N TYR A 218 -10.81 44.93 -2.49
CA TYR A 218 -10.20 46.00 -1.71
C TYR A 218 -8.70 46.13 -1.98
N LYS A 219 -7.95 45.02 -1.96
CA LYS A 219 -6.51 45.01 -2.28
C LYS A 219 -6.23 45.54 -3.69
N MET A 220 -7.04 45.14 -4.67
CA MET A 220 -6.89 45.60 -6.06
C MET A 220 -7.20 47.09 -6.20
N SER A 221 -8.27 47.58 -5.55
CA SER A 221 -8.60 49.01 -5.49
C SER A 221 -7.47 49.82 -4.86
N ASP A 222 -6.90 49.35 -3.74
CA ASP A 222 -5.77 50.01 -3.08
C ASP A 222 -4.51 50.04 -3.98
N LEU A 223 -4.20 48.93 -4.67
CA LEU A 223 -3.12 48.88 -5.63
C LEU A 223 -3.34 49.81 -6.83
N GLU A 224 -4.56 49.90 -7.34
CA GLU A 224 -4.89 50.82 -8.43
C GLU A 224 -4.76 52.28 -7.99
N MET A 225 -5.26 52.62 -6.79
CA MET A 225 -5.13 53.95 -6.22
C MET A 225 -3.66 54.33 -5.98
N THR A 226 -2.85 53.42 -5.46
CA THR A 226 -1.40 53.66 -5.27
C THR A 226 -0.68 53.84 -6.61
N ARG A 227 -0.97 53.01 -7.62
CA ARG A 227 -0.42 53.18 -8.99
C ARG A 227 -0.83 54.52 -9.60
N LYS A 228 -2.10 54.92 -9.44
CA LYS A 228 -2.62 56.21 -9.93
C LYS A 228 -1.88 57.39 -9.29
N LEU A 229 -1.67 57.36 -7.98
CA LEU A 229 -0.93 58.39 -7.25
C LEU A 229 0.56 58.44 -7.61
N ASN A 230 1.17 57.29 -7.96
CA ASN A 230 2.58 57.18 -8.33
C ASN A 230 2.86 57.44 -9.82
N ARG A 231 1.82 57.53 -10.67
CA ARG A 231 1.97 57.72 -12.13
C ARG A 231 2.60 59.07 -12.49
N ILE A 232 2.38 60.10 -11.67
CA ILE A 232 2.92 61.45 -11.88
C ILE A 232 3.84 61.77 -10.71
N SER A 233 5.07 62.22 -11.01
CA SER A 233 6.01 62.66 -9.97
C SER A 233 5.45 63.89 -9.25
N HIS A 234 5.43 63.84 -7.93
CA HIS A 234 5.02 64.98 -7.09
C HIS A 234 5.92 66.21 -7.30
N GLN A 235 7.20 66.00 -7.65
CA GLN A 235 8.15 67.08 -7.90
C GLN A 235 7.68 68.01 -9.02
N ARG A 236 6.99 67.48 -10.04
CA ARG A 236 6.43 68.28 -11.13
C ARG A 236 5.46 69.36 -10.63
N TYR A 237 4.70 69.05 -9.60
CA TYR A 237 3.75 70.00 -9.01
C TYR A 237 4.45 70.95 -8.04
N LYS A 238 5.40 70.43 -7.25
CA LYS A 238 6.23 71.23 -6.37
C LYS A 238 7.00 72.31 -7.14
N ASP A 239 7.57 71.97 -8.29
CA ASP A 239 8.28 72.93 -9.14
C ASP A 239 7.36 74.03 -9.67
N VAL A 240 6.06 73.75 -9.87
CA VAL A 240 5.09 74.77 -10.28
C VAL A 240 4.75 75.67 -9.11
N THR A 241 4.50 75.12 -7.92
CA THR A 241 4.18 75.90 -6.72
C THR A 241 5.37 76.72 -6.21
N ASP A 242 6.58 76.16 -6.22
CA ASP A 242 7.80 76.80 -5.73
C ASP A 242 8.22 78.00 -6.60
N ARG A 243 7.79 78.06 -7.87
CA ARG A 243 8.05 79.21 -8.76
C ARG A 243 7.32 80.48 -8.31
N GLY A 244 6.20 80.37 -7.59
CA GLY A 244 5.47 81.53 -7.06
C GLY A 244 4.57 82.27 -8.06
N PHE A 245 4.67 82.00 -9.36
CA PHE A 245 3.84 82.62 -10.40
C PHE A 245 3.43 81.63 -11.50
N HIS A 246 2.33 81.93 -12.19
CA HIS A 246 1.81 81.10 -13.27
C HIS A 246 2.52 81.39 -14.61
N ILE A 247 3.13 80.38 -15.23
CA ILE A 247 4.03 80.58 -16.40
C ILE A 247 3.33 81.19 -17.62
N LEU A 248 2.04 80.91 -17.82
CA LEU A 248 1.31 81.38 -19.01
C LEU A 248 0.72 82.78 -18.84
N SER A 249 0.33 83.15 -17.62
CA SER A 249 -0.29 84.46 -17.33
C SER A 249 0.68 85.44 -16.68
N ASN A 250 1.81 84.95 -16.16
CA ASN A 250 2.84 85.69 -15.43
C ASN A 250 2.31 86.42 -14.18
N ASP A 251 1.15 86.02 -13.67
CA ASP A 251 0.58 86.53 -12.42
C ASP A 251 1.13 85.74 -11.23
N ASP A 252 1.33 86.44 -10.11
CA ASP A 252 1.68 85.83 -8.84
C ASP A 252 0.52 84.98 -8.31
N PHE A 253 0.84 83.82 -7.73
CA PHE A 253 -0.17 82.92 -7.17
C PHE A 253 -0.93 83.53 -5.99
N ASP A 254 -0.40 84.56 -5.35
CA ASP A 254 -1.08 85.30 -4.28
C ASP A 254 -2.29 86.10 -4.81
N ILE A 255 -2.30 86.44 -6.11
CA ILE A 255 -3.36 87.22 -6.76
C ILE A 255 -4.35 86.30 -7.48
N CYS A 256 -3.86 85.31 -8.23
CA CYS A 256 -4.70 84.41 -9.03
C CYS A 256 -5.12 83.12 -8.32
N GLY A 257 -4.59 82.86 -7.11
CA GLY A 257 -4.83 81.65 -6.34
C GLY A 257 -3.87 80.51 -6.68
N LEU A 258 -3.62 79.64 -5.70
CA LEU A 258 -2.76 78.47 -5.89
C LEU A 258 -3.43 77.42 -6.80
N PRO A 259 -2.64 76.66 -7.58
CA PRO A 259 -3.16 75.53 -8.33
C PRO A 259 -3.73 74.45 -7.37
N PRO A 260 -4.70 73.63 -7.83
CA PRO A 260 -5.28 72.59 -6.99
C PRO A 260 -4.20 71.64 -6.47
N ALA A 261 -4.36 71.21 -5.21
CA ALA A 261 -3.42 70.29 -4.58
C ALA A 261 -3.25 69.03 -5.44
N PRO A 262 -2.00 68.58 -5.65
CA PRO A 262 -1.76 67.50 -6.59
C PRO A 262 -2.27 66.17 -6.02
N TYR A 263 -2.96 65.39 -6.86
CA TYR A 263 -3.31 63.99 -6.57
C TYR A 263 -2.09 63.08 -6.77
N THR A 264 -1.01 63.34 -6.02
CA THR A 264 0.25 62.58 -6.03
C THR A 264 0.81 62.46 -4.62
N ARG A 265 1.67 61.47 -4.37
CA ARG A 265 2.36 61.32 -3.09
C ARG A 265 3.75 61.97 -3.14
N PRO A 266 4.15 62.78 -2.16
CA PRO A 266 5.52 63.27 -2.08
C PRO A 266 6.49 62.09 -1.95
N ALA A 267 7.71 62.27 -2.45
CA ALA A 267 8.76 61.28 -2.25
C ALA A 267 8.98 61.10 -0.74
N MET A 268 8.93 59.85 -0.29
CA MET A 268 9.11 59.54 1.12
C MET A 268 10.51 59.95 1.56
N SER A 269 10.61 60.60 2.72
CA SER A 269 11.92 60.87 3.31
C SER A 269 12.61 59.54 3.68
N LEU A 270 13.93 59.55 3.81
CA LEU A 270 14.69 58.35 4.21
C LEU A 270 14.18 57.80 5.56
N ASN A 271 13.83 58.68 6.49
CA ASN A 271 13.25 58.30 7.78
C ASN A 271 11.86 57.66 7.63
N ASP A 272 11.04 58.15 6.70
CA ASP A 272 9.72 57.56 6.45
C ASP A 272 9.82 56.22 5.72
N LEU A 273 10.80 56.08 4.82
CA LEU A 273 11.10 54.82 4.13
C LEU A 273 11.58 53.76 5.12
N VAL A 274 12.46 54.12 6.06
CA VAL A 274 12.90 53.25 7.16
C VAL A 274 11.71 52.86 8.06
N LYS A 275 10.83 53.80 8.44
CA LYS A 275 9.63 53.49 9.22
C LYS A 275 8.68 52.54 8.49
N HIS A 276 8.45 52.76 7.19
CA HIS A 276 7.60 51.89 6.39
C HIS A 276 8.20 50.49 6.21
N ALA A 277 9.53 50.37 6.04
CA ALA A 277 10.21 49.08 5.99
C ALA A 277 10.12 48.34 7.34
N GLN A 278 10.34 49.05 8.46
CA GLN A 278 10.18 48.48 9.81
C GLN A 278 8.74 48.05 10.13
N LEU A 279 7.73 48.71 9.55
CA LEU A 279 6.33 48.32 9.67
C LEU A 279 5.97 47.11 8.79
N ALA A 280 6.63 46.94 7.64
CA ALA A 280 6.45 45.80 6.76
C ALA A 280 7.09 44.51 7.30
N ASP A 281 8.20 44.62 8.01
CA ASP A 281 8.94 43.49 8.62
C ASP A 281 8.42 43.07 10.00
N LYS A 282 7.48 43.81 10.60
CA LYS A 282 6.81 43.32 11.81
C LYS A 282 5.97 42.12 11.43
N PRO A 283 6.24 40.90 11.97
CA PRO A 283 5.31 39.80 11.79
C PRO A 283 3.96 40.25 12.33
N GLN A 284 2.89 40.03 11.57
CA GLN A 284 1.53 40.17 12.08
C GLN A 284 1.34 39.13 13.18
N THR A 285 1.81 39.45 14.39
CA THR A 285 1.56 38.67 15.59
C THR A 285 0.08 38.74 15.88
N GLY A 286 -0.62 37.68 15.49
CA GLY A 286 -1.90 37.21 16.00
C GLY A 286 -2.92 38.29 16.35
N GLN A 287 -3.82 38.60 15.41
CA GLN A 287 -5.20 38.81 15.84
C GLN A 287 -5.73 37.45 16.32
N THR A 288 -5.50 37.16 17.60
CA THR A 288 -6.34 36.21 18.33
C THR A 288 -7.77 36.72 18.24
N LEU A 289 -8.63 35.97 17.56
CA LEU A 289 -10.07 36.00 17.74
C LEU A 289 -10.35 35.87 19.24
N GLN A 290 -10.56 37.00 19.92
CA GLN A 290 -11.20 36.99 21.23
C GLN A 290 -12.67 36.69 21.00
N ASN A 291 -12.99 35.40 20.97
CA ASN A 291 -14.32 34.90 21.32
C ASN A 291 -14.58 35.27 22.79
N GLY A 292 -15.00 36.50 23.03
CA GLY A 292 -15.56 36.95 24.30
C GLY A 292 -17.08 36.76 24.27
N GLY A 293 -17.53 35.52 24.50
CA GLY A 293 -18.91 35.28 24.91
C GLY A 293 -19.08 35.81 26.33
N GLU A 294 -19.71 36.97 26.48
CA GLU A 294 -20.28 37.41 27.75
C GLU A 294 -21.49 36.54 28.06
N LEU A 295 -21.27 35.40 28.72
CA LEU A 295 -22.29 34.76 29.53
C LEU A 295 -22.30 35.49 30.88
N GLY A 296 -23.26 36.40 31.05
CA GLY A 296 -23.51 37.06 32.32
C GLY A 296 -23.92 36.04 33.40
N PRO A 297 -23.48 36.22 34.66
CA PRO A 297 -23.93 35.38 35.76
C PRO A 297 -25.39 35.70 36.09
N SER A 298 -26.31 34.77 35.80
CA SER A 298 -27.65 34.81 36.37
C SER A 298 -27.55 34.44 37.85
N SER A 299 -27.79 35.43 38.70
CA SER A 299 -28.00 35.30 40.13
C SER A 299 -29.10 34.26 40.42
N LEU A 300 -28.71 33.20 41.14
CA LEU A 300 -29.61 32.47 42.03
C LEU A 300 -30.03 33.46 43.13
N GLU A 301 -31.29 33.87 43.13
CA GLU A 301 -31.97 34.36 44.32
C GLU A 301 -32.82 33.23 44.86
N ASP A 302 -32.40 32.71 46.02
CA ASP A 302 -33.26 32.00 46.97
C ASP A 302 -34.21 33.03 47.61
N GLY A 303 -35.50 32.73 47.64
CA GLY A 303 -36.50 33.53 48.35
C GLY A 303 -37.93 32.97 48.22
N ASP A 304 -38.32 32.19 49.24
CA ASP A 304 -39.66 31.80 49.71
C ASP A 304 -40.67 31.07 48.78
#